data_AF-A0A2V6UBY7-F1
#
_entry.id   AF-A0A2V6UBY7-F1
#
_cell.length_a   1.000
_cell.length_b   1.000
_cell.length_c   1.000
_cell.angle_alpha   90.00
_cell.angle_beta   90.00
_cell.angle_gamma   90.00
#
_symmetry.space_group_name_H-M   'P 1'
#
loop_
_entity.id
_entity.type
_entity.pdbx_description
1 polymer ?
#
loop_
_entity_poly.entity_id
_entity_poly.type
_entity_poly.pdbx_seq_one_letter_code
_entity_poly.pdbx_strand_id
1 'polypeptide(L)'
;MLMEFAGALEDGLRTIDTNIPCHPCGDIDFLAVSRASQLTIIDLDTTVSDSLLLRGIGHFDWVVRNMANVQRMYREQAINFSRQPRLLLLAPQFSLLLRSVARQITCPQIQWIRYHTVDASSGPGVLFEPVGGE
;
A
#
# COMPACT_ATOMS: atom_id res chain seq x y z
N MET A 1 10.89 15.31 -16.87
CA MET A 1 10.99 16.02 -15.58
C MET A 1 10.63 15.13 -14.37
N LEU A 2 9.88 14.02 -14.51
CA LEU A 2 9.58 13.10 -13.38
C LEU A 2 10.54 11.90 -13.23
N MET A 3 11.24 11.47 -14.29
CA MET A 3 12.17 10.31 -14.23
C MET A 3 13.49 10.59 -13.48
N GLU A 4 13.85 11.86 -13.25
CA GLU A 4 15.09 12.24 -12.51
C GLU A 4 14.96 12.09 -10.99
N PHE A 5 13.76 11.85 -10.46
CA PHE A 5 13.52 11.71 -9.02
C PHE A 5 14.17 10.45 -8.41
N ALA A 6 14.21 9.34 -9.16
CA ALA A 6 14.64 8.06 -8.60
C ALA A 6 16.11 8.07 -8.17
N GLY A 7 16.99 8.67 -8.97
CA GLY A 7 18.40 8.81 -8.64
C GLY A 7 18.67 9.75 -7.47
N ALA A 8 17.76 10.68 -7.18
CA ALA A 8 17.87 11.56 -6.01
C ALA A 8 17.42 10.89 -4.69
N LEU A 9 16.58 9.85 -4.78
CA LEU A 9 16.07 9.12 -3.61
C LEU A 9 17.05 8.05 -3.11
N GLU A 10 17.60 7.26 -4.05
CA GLU A 10 18.52 6.17 -3.75
C GLU A 10 19.39 5.86 -4.96
N ASP A 11 20.69 5.74 -4.76
CA ASP A 11 21.63 5.38 -5.81
C ASP A 11 21.27 4.03 -6.47
N GLY A 12 21.04 4.09 -7.78
CA GLY A 12 20.67 2.90 -8.57
C GLY A 12 19.20 2.50 -8.45
N LEU A 13 18.34 3.33 -7.84
CA LEU A 13 16.90 3.22 -7.97
C LEU A 13 16.48 3.72 -9.35
N ARG A 14 15.71 2.89 -10.07
CA ARG A 14 15.24 3.19 -11.42
C ARG A 14 13.73 3.03 -11.51
N THR A 15 13.03 4.10 -11.83
CA THR A 15 11.59 4.04 -12.15
C THR A 15 11.37 3.21 -13.40
N ILE A 16 10.40 2.29 -13.33
CA ILE A 16 10.00 1.40 -14.43
C ILE A 16 8.59 1.69 -14.93
N ASP A 17 7.73 2.29 -14.11
CA ASP A 17 6.36 2.65 -14.49
C ASP A 17 5.81 3.75 -13.56
N THR A 18 4.74 4.43 -14.00
CA THR A 18 4.13 5.57 -13.29
C THR A 18 2.61 5.57 -13.45
N ASN A 19 1.87 6.05 -12.45
CA ASN A 19 0.41 6.14 -12.45
C ASN A 19 -0.26 4.80 -12.78
N ILE A 20 0.11 3.74 -12.05
CA ILE A 20 -0.38 2.38 -12.30
C ILE A 20 -1.75 2.22 -11.63
N PRO A 21 -2.83 1.95 -12.38
CA PRO A 21 -4.15 1.81 -11.79
C PRO A 21 -4.22 0.63 -10.83
N CYS A 22 -4.66 0.89 -9.60
CA CYS A 22 -4.64 -0.05 -8.48
C CYS A 22 -5.95 -0.01 -7.70
N HIS A 23 -7.08 -0.34 -8.34
CA HIS A 23 -8.37 -0.37 -7.66
C HIS A 23 -8.43 -1.45 -6.56
N PRO A 24 -9.04 -1.15 -5.40
CA PRO A 24 -9.76 0.09 -5.05
C PRO A 24 -8.88 1.20 -4.42
N CYS A 25 -7.57 0.99 -4.30
CA CYS A 25 -6.65 1.82 -3.52
C CYS A 25 -6.23 3.14 -4.18
N GLY A 26 -6.58 3.34 -5.46
CA GLY A 26 -6.16 4.49 -6.26
C GLY A 26 -5.12 4.08 -7.30
N ASP A 27 -4.23 5.00 -7.67
CA ASP A 27 -3.14 4.72 -8.59
C ASP A 27 -1.82 4.72 -7.81
N ILE A 28 -0.94 3.77 -8.12
CA ILE A 28 0.44 3.78 -7.62
C ILE A 28 1.19 4.88 -8.36
N ASP A 29 1.80 5.81 -7.63
CA ASP A 29 2.50 6.95 -8.25
C ASP A 29 3.69 6.48 -9.08
N PHE A 30 4.56 5.64 -8.50
CA PHE A 30 5.66 5.00 -9.23
C PHE A 30 5.91 3.55 -8.81
N LEU A 31 6.29 2.75 -9.80
CA LEU A 31 7.02 1.50 -9.59
C LEU A 31 8.48 1.69 -9.99
N ALA A 32 9.38 1.21 -9.15
CA ALA A 32 10.81 1.30 -9.35
C ALA A 32 11.50 -0.03 -9.01
N VAL A 33 12.75 -0.15 -9.45
CA VAL A 33 13.64 -1.27 -9.12
C VAL A 33 14.87 -0.70 -8.47
N SER A 34 15.17 -1.15 -7.25
CA SER A 34 16.39 -0.75 -6.55
C SER A 34 17.63 -1.40 -7.15
N ARG A 35 18.81 -0.93 -6.78
CA ARG A 35 20.10 -1.54 -7.17
C ARG A 35 20.18 -3.03 -6.80
N ALA A 36 19.52 -3.42 -5.71
CA ALA A 36 19.44 -4.81 -5.26
C ALA A 36 18.35 -5.63 -5.98
N SER A 37 17.86 -5.16 -7.13
CA SER A 37 16.78 -5.76 -7.93
C SER A 37 15.46 -5.92 -7.16
N GLN A 38 15.22 -5.12 -6.11
CA GLN A 38 13.97 -5.21 -5.34
C GLN A 38 12.92 -4.31 -5.97
N LEU A 39 11.73 -4.86 -6.23
CA LEU A 39 10.57 -4.06 -6.63
C LEU A 39 10.22 -3.08 -5.51
N THR A 40 10.14 -1.80 -5.83
CA THR A 40 9.82 -0.72 -4.91
C THR A 40 8.56 0.00 -5.40
N ILE A 41 7.55 0.03 -4.55
CA ILE A 41 6.33 0.84 -4.70
C ILE A 41 6.62 2.18 -4.06
N ILE A 42 6.41 3.27 -4.80
CA ILE A 42 6.66 4.62 -4.31
C ILE A 42 5.34 5.39 -4.39
N ASP A 43 4.86 5.83 -3.24
CA ASP A 43 3.70 6.70 -3.12
C ASP A 43 4.12 8.06 -2.56
N LEU A 44 3.57 9.13 -3.14
CA LEU A 44 3.91 10.50 -2.78
C LEU A 44 2.67 11.31 -2.40
N ASP A 45 2.81 12.18 -1.41
CA ASP A 45 1.90 13.30 -1.21
C ASP A 45 2.69 14.60 -1.14
N THR A 46 2.16 15.68 -1.72
CA THR A 46 2.76 17.02 -1.66
C THR A 46 2.38 17.78 -0.40
N THR A 47 1.53 17.19 0.43
CA THR A 47 1.03 17.74 1.70
C THR A 47 1.11 16.69 2.81
N VAL A 48 0.97 17.13 4.06
CA VAL A 48 0.86 16.18 5.18
C VAL A 48 -0.48 15.47 5.10
N SER A 49 -0.46 14.15 4.91
CA SER A 49 -1.66 13.32 4.89
C SER A 49 -1.44 11.99 5.58
N ASP A 50 -2.37 11.61 6.47
CA ASP A 50 -2.38 10.29 7.11
C ASP A 50 -2.86 9.20 6.16
N SER A 51 -3.59 9.57 5.09
CA SER A 51 -4.08 8.63 4.10
C SER A 51 -2.96 7.98 3.27
N LEU A 52 -1.78 8.61 3.19
CA LEU A 52 -0.62 8.11 2.46
C LEU A 52 -0.23 6.70 2.92
N LEU A 53 -0.28 6.44 4.23
CA LEU A 53 0.05 5.14 4.79
C LEU A 53 -0.98 4.08 4.41
N LEU A 54 -2.27 4.41 4.51
CA LEU A 54 -3.35 3.49 4.16
C LEU A 54 -3.30 3.16 2.65
N ARG A 55 -3.10 4.18 1.81
CA ARG A 55 -2.93 4.02 0.36
C ARG A 55 -1.76 3.10 0.05
N GLY A 56 -0.59 3.37 0.63
CA GLY A 56 0.60 2.57 0.36
C GLY A 56 0.52 1.12 0.84
N ILE A 57 -0.12 0.85 1.97
CA ILE A 57 -0.39 -0.54 2.41
C ILE A 57 -1.33 -1.22 1.42
N GLY A 58 -2.37 -0.53 0.95
CA GLY A 58 -3.29 -1.05 -0.06
C GLY A 58 -2.59 -1.37 -1.38
N HIS A 59 -1.71 -0.48 -1.85
CA HIS A 59 -0.88 -0.72 -3.04
C HIS A 59 0.06 -1.91 -2.86
N PHE A 60 0.69 -2.02 -1.68
CA PHE A 60 1.52 -3.18 -1.35
C PHE A 60 0.72 -4.48 -1.42
N ASP A 61 -0.45 -4.54 -0.78
CA ASP A 61 -1.32 -5.71 -0.81
C ASP A 61 -1.75 -6.06 -2.24
N TRP A 62 -2.17 -5.08 -3.03
CA TRP A 62 -2.54 -5.30 -4.43
C TRP A 62 -1.39 -5.88 -5.25
N VAL A 63 -0.18 -5.35 -5.14
CA VAL A 63 1.00 -5.86 -5.86
C VAL A 63 1.30 -7.31 -5.45
N VAL A 64 1.21 -7.63 -4.16
CA VAL A 64 1.43 -9.00 -3.65
C VAL A 64 0.34 -9.95 -4.18
N ARG A 65 -0.93 -9.57 -4.11
CA ARG A 65 -2.06 -10.38 -4.61
C ARG A 65 -1.99 -10.59 -6.13
N ASN A 66 -1.46 -9.61 -6.87
CA ASN A 66 -1.37 -9.64 -8.33
C ASN A 66 0.04 -9.97 -8.85
N MET A 67 0.91 -10.57 -8.02
CA MET A 67 2.33 -10.75 -8.34
C MET A 67 2.58 -11.46 -9.68
N ALA A 68 1.77 -12.47 -10.03
CA ALA A 68 1.91 -13.16 -11.31
C ALA A 68 1.66 -12.24 -12.52
N ASN A 69 0.78 -11.24 -12.39
CA ASN A 69 0.53 -10.26 -13.45
C ASN A 69 1.65 -9.22 -13.50
N VAL A 70 2.10 -8.75 -12.34
CA VAL A 70 3.24 -7.82 -12.20
C VAL A 70 4.50 -8.43 -12.84
N GLN A 71 4.78 -9.71 -12.60
CA GLN A 71 5.88 -10.45 -13.23
C GLN A 71 5.78 -10.47 -14.76
N ARG A 72 4.58 -10.66 -15.31
CA ARG A 72 4.37 -10.68 -16.76
C ARG A 72 4.55 -9.29 -17.37
N MET A 73 3.99 -8.26 -16.74
CA MET A 73 4.07 -6.88 -17.21
C MET A 73 5.52 -6.37 -17.23
N TYR A 74 6.29 -6.68 -16.19
CA TYR A 74 7.65 -6.16 -16.01
C TYR A 74 8.73 -7.23 -16.25
N ARG A 75 8.47 -8.24 -17.08
CA ARG A 75 9.38 -9.37 -17.33
C ARG A 75 10.76 -8.96 -17.87
N GLU A 76 10.84 -7.81 -18.54
CA GLU A 76 12.07 -7.27 -19.15
C GLU A 76 12.90 -6.47 -18.13
N GLN A 77 12.35 -6.23 -16.95
CA GLN A 77 13.04 -5.58 -15.85
C GLN A 77 13.77 -6.61 -15.00
N ALA A 78 15.01 -6.30 -14.60
CA ALA A 78 15.78 -7.13 -13.68
C ALA A 78 15.23 -7.04 -12.25
N ILE A 79 14.11 -7.70 -11.98
CA ILE A 79 13.43 -7.74 -10.68
C ILE A 79 13.62 -9.12 -10.04
N ASN A 80 14.06 -9.14 -8.79
CA ASN A 80 14.09 -10.34 -7.96
C ASN A 80 12.74 -10.51 -7.23
N PHE A 81 11.84 -11.26 -7.86
CA PHE A 81 10.52 -11.55 -7.31
C PHE A 81 10.48 -12.54 -6.15
N SER A 82 11.62 -13.11 -5.75
CA SER A 82 11.73 -13.90 -4.52
C SER A 82 11.77 -13.03 -3.27
N ARG A 83 11.91 -11.70 -3.43
CA ARG A 83 11.87 -10.72 -2.34
C ARG A 83 10.50 -10.04 -2.35
N GLN A 84 9.95 -9.79 -1.16
CA GLN A 84 8.76 -8.95 -1.06
C GLN A 84 9.04 -7.55 -1.60
N PRO A 85 8.04 -6.91 -2.23
CA PRO A 85 8.14 -5.51 -2.61
C PRO A 85 8.50 -4.63 -1.41
N ARG A 86 9.16 -3.50 -1.66
CA ARG A 86 9.40 -2.47 -0.67
C ARG A 86 8.40 -1.34 -0.89
N LEU A 87 7.79 -0.83 0.18
CA LEU A 87 6.99 0.40 0.14
C LEU A 87 7.84 1.60 0.56
N LEU A 88 7.86 2.64 -0.26
CA LEU A 88 8.55 3.89 -0.01
C LEU A 88 7.51 5.02 -0.05
N LEU A 89 7.30 5.69 1.08
CA LEU A 89 6.38 6.83 1.18
C LEU A 89 7.17 8.13 1.12
N LEU A 90 6.72 9.07 0.29
CA LEU A 90 7.32 10.38 0.11
C LEU A 90 6.33 11.48 0.52
N ALA A 91 6.75 12.34 1.43
CA ALA A 91 6.01 13.54 1.78
C ALA A 91 6.97 14.61 2.30
N PRO A 92 6.61 15.91 2.22
CA PRO A 92 7.39 16.96 2.87
C PRO A 92 7.56 16.72 4.36
N GLN A 93 6.53 16.17 5.03
CA GLN A 93 6.53 15.83 6.44
C GLN A 93 5.56 14.68 6.71
N PHE A 94 5.81 13.92 7.78
CA PHE A 94 4.92 12.86 8.27
C PHE A 94 4.33 13.25 9.63
N SER A 95 3.02 13.07 9.79
CA SER A 95 2.35 13.36 11.06
C SER A 95 2.84 12.43 12.19
N LEU A 96 2.57 12.83 13.45
CA LEU A 96 2.81 11.94 14.60
C LEU A 96 1.89 10.72 14.58
N LEU A 97 0.67 10.86 14.08
CA LEU A 97 -0.31 9.78 13.99
C LEU A 97 0.17 8.72 13.00
N LEU A 98 0.49 9.12 11.76
CA LEU A 98 1.01 8.22 10.73
C LEU A 98 2.23 7.45 11.23
N ARG A 99 3.22 8.14 11.81
CA ARG A 99 4.42 7.49 12.36
C ARG A 99 4.10 6.51 13.48
N SER A 100 3.09 6.81 14.30
CA SER A 100 2.68 5.94 15.40
C SER A 100 1.96 4.69 14.90
N VAL A 101 1.07 4.83 13.92
CA VAL A 101 0.40 3.69 13.27
C VAL A 101 1.40 2.84 12.50
N ALA A 102 2.32 3.44 11.74
CA ALA A 102 3.33 2.73 10.96
C ALA A 102 4.21 1.81 11.83
N ARG A 103 4.58 2.24 13.04
CA ARG A 103 5.34 1.41 14.00
C ARG A 103 4.58 0.16 14.44
N GLN A 104 3.26 0.16 14.34
CA GLN A 104 2.41 -0.91 14.83
C GLN A 104 1.90 -1.82 13.72
N ILE A 105 2.16 -1.59 12.43
CA ILE A 105 1.53 -2.33 11.32
C ILE A 105 1.55 -3.86 11.46
N THR A 106 2.62 -4.44 12.02
CA THR A 106 2.78 -5.90 12.17
C THR A 106 2.38 -6.44 13.55
N CYS A 107 1.87 -5.59 14.45
CA CYS A 107 1.70 -5.92 15.86
C CYS A 107 0.26 -6.26 16.29
N PRO A 108 -0.79 -5.46 15.96
CA PRO A 108 -2.11 -5.67 16.53
C PRO A 108 -2.84 -6.82 15.84
N GLN A 109 -3.49 -7.65 16.63
CA GLN A 109 -4.55 -8.51 16.12
C GLN A 109 -5.80 -7.66 15.89
N ILE A 110 -6.18 -7.47 14.64
CA ILE A 110 -7.37 -6.70 14.26
C ILE A 110 -8.54 -7.68 14.09
N GLN A 111 -9.65 -7.42 14.77
CA GLN A 111 -10.89 -8.16 14.62
C GLN A 111 -11.97 -7.27 14.02
N TRP A 112 -12.64 -7.78 12.99
CA TRP A 112 -13.69 -7.07 12.28
C TRP A 112 -15.03 -7.70 12.62
N ILE A 113 -15.95 -6.90 13.17
CA ILE A 113 -17.30 -7.34 13.52
C ILE A 113 -18.27 -6.34 12.89
N ARG A 114 -19.17 -6.85 12.05
CA ARG A 114 -20.29 -6.09 11.49
C ARG A 114 -21.43 -6.14 12.49
N TYR A 115 -22.17 -5.04 12.62
CA TYR A 115 -23.39 -5.02 13.41
C TYR A 115 -24.57 -4.53 12.58
N HIS A 116 -25.75 -5.05 12.88
CA HIS A 116 -27.03 -4.61 12.33
C HIS A 116 -27.97 -4.24 13.46
N THR A 117 -28.75 -3.19 13.26
CA THR A 117 -29.88 -2.90 14.14
C THR A 117 -31.07 -3.74 13.70
N VAL A 118 -31.78 -4.34 14.67
CA VAL A 118 -32.95 -5.19 14.41
C VAL A 118 -34.08 -4.80 15.33
N ASP A 119 -35.32 -4.82 14.85
CA ASP A 119 -36.48 -4.66 15.72
C ASP A 119 -36.84 -6.01 16.34
N ALA A 120 -36.69 -6.14 17.66
CA ALA A 120 -37.09 -7.32 18.41
C ALA A 120 -38.40 -7.06 19.17
N SER A 121 -39.05 -8.14 19.62
CA SER A 121 -40.30 -8.07 20.39
C SER A 121 -40.17 -7.29 21.69
N SER A 122 -38.96 -7.13 22.23
CA SER A 122 -38.65 -6.34 23.43
C SER A 122 -38.13 -4.92 23.13
N GLY A 123 -38.11 -4.48 21.87
CA GLY A 123 -37.54 -3.21 21.41
C GLY A 123 -36.32 -3.39 20.49
N PRO A 124 -35.60 -2.31 20.17
CA PRO A 124 -34.44 -2.36 19.29
C PRO A 124 -33.33 -3.26 19.84
N GLY A 125 -32.82 -4.16 19.01
CA GLY A 125 -31.71 -5.07 19.28
C GLY A 125 -30.53 -4.85 18.33
N VAL A 126 -29.40 -5.50 18.62
CA VAL A 126 -28.19 -5.49 17.78
C VAL A 126 -27.78 -6.92 17.48
N LEU A 127 -27.64 -7.24 16.19
CA LEU A 127 -27.09 -8.49 15.71
C LEU A 127 -25.63 -8.28 15.32
N PHE A 128 -24.72 -9.13 15.82
CA PHE A 128 -23.30 -9.09 15.49
C PHE A 128 -22.93 -10.24 14.54
N GLU A 129 -22.16 -9.92 13.51
CA GLU A 129 -21.67 -10.87 12.51
C GLU A 129 -20.14 -10.73 12.38
N PRO A 130 -19.38 -11.84 12.45
CA PRO A 130 -17.95 -11.78 12.15
C PRO A 130 -17.74 -11.39 10.69
N VAL A 131 -16.74 -10.54 10.42
CA VAL A 131 -16.31 -10.22 9.06
C VAL A 131 -15.05 -11.03 8.77
N GLY A 132 -15.11 -11.92 7.77
CA GLY A 132 -13.93 -12.60 7.26
C GLY A 132 -12.97 -11.60 6.60
N GLY A 133 -11.67 -11.74 6.85
CA GLY A 133 -10.66 -11.07 6.04
C GLY A 133 -10.52 -11.80 4.71
N GLU A 134 -10.82 -11.12 3.60
CA GLU A 134 -10.51 -11.60 2.24
C GLU A 134 -9.03 -11.38 1.91
#